data_AF-B7KB05-F1
#
_entry.id   AF-B7KB05-F1
#
_cell.length_a   1.000
_cell.length_b   1.000
_cell.length_c   1.000
_cell.angle_alpha   90.00
_cell.angle_beta   90.00
_cell.angle_gamma   90.00
#
_symmetry.space_group_name_H-M   'P 1'
#
loop_
_entity.id
_entity.type
_entity.pdbx_description
1 polymer ?
#
loop_
_entity_poly.entity_id
_entity_poly.type
_entity_poly.pdbx_seq_one_letter_code
_entity_poly.pdbx_strand_id
1 'polypeptide(L)'
;MIRSAGATSNLLTVLPLENGDRLTRDEFELRYHAMPELKKAELIEGVVYMASPVRAKKHGKPHAHIIAWLGNYEASTPGVETLDNTTVRLDADNEPQPDALLRIEQGGQSRIS
;
A
#
# COMPACT_ATOMS: atom_id res chain seq x y z
N MET A 1 24.77 39.97 21.47
CA MET A 1 23.51 39.60 22.17
C MET A 1 22.39 40.25 21.38
N ILE A 2 21.37 39.61 20.82
CA ILE A 2 20.85 38.25 20.90
C ILE A 2 20.29 37.88 19.51
N ARG A 3 20.34 36.57 19.25
CA ARG A 3 20.07 35.83 18.03
C ARG A 3 18.68 36.05 17.43
N SER A 4 18.65 36.00 16.10
CA SER A 4 17.50 35.76 15.22
C SER A 4 16.57 34.70 15.81
N ALA A 5 15.27 35.05 15.82
CA ALA A 5 14.17 34.21 16.27
C ALA A 5 14.21 32.84 15.59
N GLY A 6 14.02 31.81 16.41
CA GLY A 6 14.12 30.42 16.02
C GLY A 6 13.06 30.02 15.02
N ALA A 7 13.48 29.14 14.11
CA ALA A 7 12.59 28.23 13.43
C ALA A 7 11.71 27.54 14.47
N THR A 8 10.42 27.87 14.49
CA THR A 8 9.41 27.04 15.14
C THR A 8 9.35 25.74 14.35
N SER A 9 10.18 24.79 14.78
CA SER A 9 9.95 23.36 14.63
C SER A 9 8.52 23.11 15.10
N ASN A 10 7.60 23.08 14.15
CA ASN A 10 6.29 22.52 14.40
C ASN A 10 6.59 21.05 14.69
N LEU A 11 6.43 20.64 15.94
CA LEU A 11 6.36 19.25 16.32
C LEU A 11 5.14 18.69 15.57
N LEU A 12 5.38 18.23 14.35
CA LEU A 12 4.38 17.68 13.45
C LEU A 12 3.80 16.46 14.15
N THR A 13 2.73 16.65 14.92
CA THR A 13 1.79 15.58 15.21
C THR A 13 1.31 15.08 13.86
N VAL A 14 1.87 13.94 13.45
CA VAL A 14 1.46 13.24 12.23
C VAL A 14 0.00 12.86 12.45
N LEU A 15 -0.90 13.51 11.71
CA LEU A 15 -2.33 13.23 11.80
C LEU A 15 -2.60 11.82 11.27
N PRO A 16 -3.55 11.07 11.86
CA PRO A 16 -3.94 9.78 11.31
C PRO A 16 -4.54 9.94 9.90
N LEU A 17 -4.47 8.89 9.11
CA LEU A 17 -5.16 8.77 7.83
C LEU A 17 -6.66 8.64 8.06
N GLU A 18 -7.45 9.47 7.36
CA GLU A 18 -8.90 9.34 7.31
C GLU A 18 -9.36 9.02 5.88
N ASN A 19 -10.47 8.27 5.79
CA ASN A 19 -11.05 7.91 4.51
C ASN A 19 -11.57 9.18 3.80
N GLY A 20 -11.07 9.45 2.59
CA GLY A 20 -11.39 10.65 1.82
C GLY A 20 -10.36 11.78 1.93
N ASP A 21 -9.32 11.63 2.77
CA ASP A 21 -8.20 12.57 2.81
C ASP A 21 -7.58 12.73 1.42
N ARG A 22 -7.17 13.96 1.08
CA ARG A 22 -6.44 14.26 -0.16
C ARG A 22 -4.98 14.50 0.16
N LEU A 23 -4.12 13.59 -0.25
CA LEU A 23 -2.69 13.59 0.10
C LEU A 23 -1.84 13.31 -1.12
N THR A 24 -0.63 13.85 -1.11
CA THR A 24 0.45 13.32 -1.95
C THR A 24 0.90 11.95 -1.42
N ARG A 25 1.53 11.13 -2.26
CA ARG A 25 2.05 9.82 -1.84
C ARG A 25 3.04 9.91 -0.67
N ASP A 26 3.94 10.88 -0.67
CA ASP A 26 4.92 11.06 0.42
C ASP A 26 4.24 11.40 1.76
N GLU A 27 3.19 12.22 1.74
CA GLU A 27 2.39 12.52 2.94
C GLU A 27 1.59 11.30 3.41
N PHE A 28 1.04 10.52 2.47
CA PHE A 28 0.35 9.26 2.77
C PHE A 28 1.29 8.26 3.45
N GLU A 29 2.47 8.01 2.88
CA GLU A 29 3.47 7.09 3.41
C GLU A 29 3.91 7.49 4.83
N LEU A 30 4.20 8.78 5.04
CA LEU A 30 4.59 9.29 6.36
C LEU A 30 3.51 9.01 7.42
N ARG A 31 2.23 9.26 7.09
CA ARG A 31 1.11 9.01 8.01
C ARG A 31 0.84 7.53 8.19
N TYR A 32 0.92 6.74 7.12
CA TYR A 32 0.73 5.29 7.14
C TYR A 32 1.74 4.61 8.06
N HIS A 33 3.03 4.95 7.94
CA HIS A 33 4.09 4.44 8.81
C HIS A 33 3.93 4.85 10.29
N ALA A 34 3.26 5.96 10.57
CA ALA A 34 2.93 6.40 11.92
C ALA A 34 1.72 5.67 12.54
N MET A 35 1.02 4.83 11.78
CA MET A 35 -0.16 4.07 12.21
C MET A 35 0.10 2.54 12.17
N PRO A 36 0.95 1.99 13.04
CA PRO A 36 1.35 0.57 12.97
C PRO A 36 0.20 -0.43 13.15
N GLU A 37 -0.90 -0.02 13.80
CA GLU A 37 -2.10 -0.86 14.00
C GLU A 37 -3.06 -0.83 12.80
N LEU A 38 -2.86 0.08 11.84
CA LEU A 38 -3.68 0.16 10.63
C LEU A 38 -3.30 -0.99 9.70
N LYS A 39 -4.29 -1.84 9.41
CA LYS A 39 -4.04 -3.06 8.64
C LYS A 39 -3.86 -2.83 7.14
N LYS A 40 -4.60 -1.88 6.57
CA LYS A 40 -4.61 -1.61 5.13
C LYS A 40 -5.26 -0.25 4.84
N ALA A 41 -4.59 0.54 4.00
CA ALA A 41 -5.11 1.74 3.37
C ALA A 41 -4.49 1.88 1.98
N GLU A 42 -5.19 2.56 1.08
CA GLU A 42 -4.77 2.77 -0.31
C GLU A 42 -4.84 4.25 -0.65
N LEU A 43 -3.93 4.72 -1.51
CA LEU A 43 -4.02 6.04 -2.13
C LEU A 43 -4.39 5.85 -3.60
N ILE A 44 -5.51 6.41 -4.03
CA ILE A 44 -6.00 6.32 -5.42
C ILE A 44 -6.36 7.72 -5.89
N GLU A 45 -5.70 8.19 -6.95
CA GLU A 45 -5.87 9.54 -7.49
C GLU A 45 -5.77 10.63 -6.40
N GLY A 46 -4.80 10.46 -5.50
CA GLY A 46 -4.56 11.35 -4.37
C GLY A 46 -5.64 11.30 -3.27
N VAL A 47 -6.55 10.33 -3.28
CA VAL A 47 -7.59 10.13 -2.25
C VAL A 47 -7.29 8.88 -1.43
N VAL A 48 -7.35 9.02 -0.10
CA VAL A 48 -7.12 7.93 0.84
C VAL A 48 -8.38 7.07 0.98
N TYR A 49 -8.20 5.76 0.85
CA TYR A 49 -9.23 4.75 1.09
C TYR A 49 -8.83 3.83 2.23
N MET A 50 -9.68 3.74 3.27
CA MET A 50 -9.45 2.87 4.42
C MET A 50 -10.12 1.51 4.19
N ALA A 51 -9.39 0.42 4.41
CA ALA A 51 -9.94 -0.91 4.16
C ALA A 51 -11.07 -1.25 5.16
N SER A 52 -12.17 -1.77 4.63
CA SER A 52 -13.24 -2.34 5.45
C SER A 52 -12.85 -3.71 6.01
N PRO A 53 -13.40 -4.14 7.17
CA PRO A 53 -13.09 -5.44 7.76
C PRO A 53 -13.36 -6.61 6.80
N VAL A 54 -12.34 -7.44 6.56
CA VAL A 54 -12.46 -8.67 5.76
C VAL A 54 -13.26 -9.73 6.50
N ARG A 55 -14.19 -10.40 5.79
CA ARG A 55 -15.04 -11.46 6.37
C ARG A 55 -14.66 -12.81 5.80
N ALA A 56 -14.55 -13.83 6.65
CA ALA A 56 -14.07 -15.17 6.28
C ALA A 56 -14.74 -15.77 5.04
N LYS A 57 -16.07 -15.75 4.95
CA LYS A 57 -16.79 -16.33 3.78
C LYS A 57 -16.91 -15.39 2.58
N LYS A 58 -16.91 -14.08 2.79
CA LYS A 58 -17.13 -13.09 1.71
C LYS A 58 -15.85 -12.59 1.05
N HIS A 59 -14.71 -12.68 1.75
CA HIS A 59 -13.41 -12.23 1.25
C HIS A 59 -12.35 -13.31 1.46
N GLY A 60 -12.17 -13.80 2.70
CA GLY A 60 -11.08 -14.72 3.03
C GLY A 60 -11.06 -16.01 2.20
N LYS A 61 -12.19 -16.71 2.06
CA LYS A 61 -12.27 -17.95 1.26
C LYS A 61 -12.06 -17.67 -0.25
N PRO A 62 -12.74 -16.68 -0.87
CA PRO A 62 -12.42 -16.29 -2.25
C PRO A 62 -10.95 -15.92 -2.47
N HIS A 63 -10.36 -15.09 -1.60
CA HIS A 63 -8.97 -14.68 -1.67
C HIS A 63 -8.03 -15.89 -1.60
N ALA A 64 -8.24 -16.82 -0.67
CA ALA A 64 -7.44 -18.04 -0.56
C ALA A 64 -7.47 -18.90 -1.83
N HIS A 65 -8.62 -18.99 -2.50
CA HIS A 65 -8.72 -19.71 -3.78
C HIS A 65 -7.92 -19.03 -4.90
N ILE A 66 -7.94 -17.69 -4.96
CA ILE A 66 -7.19 -16.90 -5.95
C ILE A 66 -5.69 -17.08 -5.73
N ILE A 67 -5.21 -16.93 -4.49
CA ILE A 67 -3.80 -17.12 -4.16
C ILE A 67 -3.34 -18.54 -4.48
N ALA A 68 -4.15 -19.56 -4.15
CA ALA A 68 -3.82 -20.94 -4.49
C ALA A 68 -3.72 -21.16 -6.01
N TRP A 69 -4.61 -20.54 -6.80
CA TRP A 69 -4.57 -20.62 -8.25
C TRP A 69 -3.33 -19.94 -8.83
N LEU A 70 -2.97 -18.75 -8.36
CA LEU A 70 -1.76 -18.03 -8.79
C LEU A 70 -0.48 -18.77 -8.39
N GLY A 71 -0.42 -19.32 -7.17
CA GLY A 71 0.71 -20.13 -6.74
C GLY A 71 0.90 -21.39 -7.60
N ASN A 72 -0.19 -22.04 -8.01
CA ASN A 72 -0.11 -23.16 -8.96
C ASN A 72 0.37 -22.69 -10.36
N TYR A 73 -0.06 -21.52 -10.80
CA TYR A 73 0.37 -20.93 -12.07
C TYR A 73 1.87 -20.63 -12.06
N GLU A 74 2.37 -19.96 -11.02
CA GLU A 74 3.79 -19.68 -10.82
C GLU A 74 4.63 -20.96 -10.80
N ALA A 75 4.20 -21.97 -10.04
CA ALA A 75 4.89 -23.27 -9.98
C ALA A 75 5.00 -23.95 -11.36
N SER A 76 4.09 -23.64 -12.29
CA SER A 76 4.07 -24.20 -13.64
C SER A 76 4.66 -23.27 -14.70
N THR A 77 5.01 -22.02 -14.36
CA THR A 77 5.40 -20.97 -15.30
C THR A 77 6.65 -20.24 -14.81
N PRO A 78 7.86 -20.70 -15.16
CA PRO A 78 9.09 -20.04 -14.74
C PRO A 78 9.16 -18.57 -15.19
N GLY A 79 9.70 -17.70 -14.33
CA GLY A 79 9.91 -16.28 -14.63
C GLY A 79 8.75 -15.34 -14.22
N VAL A 80 7.76 -15.85 -13.51
CA VAL A 80 6.73 -15.04 -12.82
C VAL A 80 6.82 -15.21 -11.30
N GLU A 81 6.23 -14.28 -10.57
CA GLU A 81 6.22 -14.24 -9.10
C GLU A 81 4.83 -13.83 -8.59
N THR A 82 4.27 -14.58 -7.65
CA THR A 82 3.01 -14.28 -6.96
C THR A 82 3.30 -13.62 -5.62
N LEU A 83 2.61 -12.51 -5.34
CA LEU A 83 2.69 -11.80 -4.07
C LEU A 83 1.28 -11.59 -3.51
N ASP A 84 1.15 -11.70 -2.19
CA ASP A 84 -0.03 -11.27 -1.44
C ASP A 84 0.36 -10.14 -0.48
N ASN A 85 -0.65 -9.37 -0.02
CA ASN A 85 -0.51 -8.37 1.04
C ASN A 85 0.66 -7.38 0.83
N THR A 86 0.86 -6.95 -0.42
CA THR A 86 1.89 -6.01 -0.84
C THR A 86 1.27 -4.74 -1.41
N THR A 87 2.10 -3.69 -1.47
CA THR A 87 1.71 -2.40 -2.02
C THR A 87 2.29 -2.23 -3.41
N VAL A 88 1.50 -1.72 -4.35
CA VAL A 88 1.91 -1.45 -5.73
C VAL A 88 1.90 0.05 -5.96
N ARG A 89 3.04 0.61 -6.33
CA ARG A 89 3.15 2.01 -6.77
C ARG A 89 2.96 2.05 -8.27
N LEU A 90 1.87 2.66 -8.75
CA LEU A 90 1.60 2.81 -10.17
C LEU A 90 2.18 4.12 -10.72
N ASP A 91 2.04 5.21 -9.96
CA ASP A 91 2.57 6.53 -10.29
C ASP A 91 2.77 7.40 -9.02
N ALA A 92 2.75 8.73 -9.16
CA ALA A 92 2.91 9.67 -8.06
C ALA A 92 1.68 9.79 -7.15
N ASP A 93 0.51 9.39 -7.64
CA ASP A 93 -0.79 9.61 -7.00
C ASP A 93 -1.52 8.30 -6.66
N ASN A 94 -0.99 7.17 -7.13
CA ASN A 94 -1.59 5.84 -7.00
C ASN A 94 -0.66 4.82 -6.33
N GLU A 95 -1.09 4.35 -5.16
CA GLU A 95 -0.45 3.31 -4.36
C GLU A 95 -1.49 2.29 -3.82
N PRO A 96 -2.11 1.46 -4.69
CA PRO A 96 -3.04 0.42 -4.26
C PRO A 96 -2.38 -0.76 -3.55
N GLN A 97 -3.15 -1.49 -2.75
CA GLN A 97 -2.77 -2.75 -2.13
C GLN A 97 -3.66 -3.88 -2.67
N PRO A 98 -3.33 -4.47 -3.83
CA PRO A 98 -4.20 -5.45 -4.47
C PRO A 98 -4.45 -6.68 -3.59
N ASP A 99 -5.63 -7.29 -3.74
CA ASP A 99 -5.95 -8.54 -3.06
C ASP A 99 -5.07 -9.71 -3.53
N ALA A 100 -4.53 -9.67 -4.75
CA ALA A 100 -3.56 -10.65 -5.25
C ALA A 100 -2.72 -10.01 -6.37
N LEU A 101 -1.43 -10.36 -6.45
CA LEU A 101 -0.49 -9.80 -7.43
C LEU A 101 0.27 -10.93 -8.11
N LEU A 102 0.32 -10.91 -9.44
CA LEU A 102 1.23 -11.72 -10.24
C LEU A 102 2.08 -10.79 -11.10
N ARG A 103 3.41 -10.91 -11.04
CA ARG A 103 4.33 -10.12 -11.86
C ARG A 103 5.24 -11.01 -12.68
N ILE A 104 5.71 -10.48 -13.80
CA ILE A 104 6.81 -11.07 -14.56
C ILE A 104 8.10 -10.68 -13.85
N GLU A 105 8.78 -11.65 -13.25
CA GLU A 105 10.05 -11.46 -12.54
C GLU A 105 11.18 -11.24 -13.55
N GLN A 106 11.22 -12.05 -14.62
CA GLN A 106 12.29 -12.08 -15.61
C GLN A 106 11.85 -11.40 -16.90
N GLY A 107 12.43 -10.23 -17.21
CA GLY A 107 12.06 -9.45 -18.40
C GLY A 107 10.77 -8.63 -18.26
N GLY A 108 10.21 -8.53 -17.05
CA GLY A 108 9.08 -7.67 -16.74
C GLY A 108 9.45 -6.19 -16.57
N GLN A 109 8.44 -5.35 -16.36
CA GLN A 109 8.60 -3.90 -16.19
C GLN A 109 8.49 -3.43 -14.72
N SER A 110 7.99 -4.28 -13.82
CA SER A 110 7.87 -3.96 -12.39
C SER A 110 9.18 -4.15 -11.64
N ARG A 111 9.36 -3.42 -10.54
CA ARG A 111 10.55 -3.44 -9.68
C ARG A 111 10.13 -3.52 -8.22
N ILE A 112 10.97 -4.13 -7.39
CA ILE A 112 10.83 -4.14 -5.93
C ILE A 112 11.75 -3.04 -5.38
N SER A 113 11.25 -2.26 -4.42
CA SER A 113 11.93 -1.13 -3.77
C SER A 113 12.00 -1.31 -2.27
#